data_AF-A0A818JJI2-F1
#
_entry.id   AF-A0A818JJI2-F1
#
_cell.length_a   1.000
_cell.length_b   1.000
_cell.length_c   1.000
_cell.angle_alpha   90.00
_cell.angle_beta   90.00
_cell.angle_gamma   90.00
#
_symmetry.space_group_name_H-M   'P 1'
#
loop_
_entity.id
_entity.type
_entity.pdbx_description
1 polymer ?
#
loop_
_entity_poly.entity_id
_entity_poly.type
_entity_poly.pdbx_seq_one_letter_code
_entity_poly.pdbx_strand_id
1 'polypeptide(L)'
;MQQQGIYITRNGFPQVPWNEIKNLKYLKTKCGSPLLIDGYWKYCRKPAYTADICMTICWALSCHQWFGVLPYFYPIFFFFMIIHRYTRDMTRCQTKYGKDWTTYCKRVPYAFIPGII
;
A
#
# COMPACT_ATOMS: atom_id res chain seq x y z
N MET A 1 -5.14 -0.44 -14.19
CA MET A 1 -4.30 -0.65 -15.38
C MET A 1 -5.07 -1.31 -16.52
N GLN A 2 -5.49 -2.58 -16.43
CA GLN A 2 -6.31 -3.22 -17.50
C GLN A 2 -7.69 -2.54 -17.69
N GLN A 3 -8.44 -2.29 -16.61
CA GLN A 3 -9.74 -1.61 -16.69
C GLN A 3 -9.68 -0.11 -17.05
N GLN A 4 -8.50 0.50 -17.02
CA GLN A 4 -8.31 1.93 -17.30
C GLN A 4 -7.87 2.18 -18.75
N GLY A 5 -7.69 1.13 -19.56
CA GLY A 5 -7.22 1.26 -20.95
C GLY A 5 -5.73 1.59 -21.09
N ILE A 6 -4.95 1.56 -20.00
CA ILE A 6 -3.51 1.93 -19.98
C ILE A 6 -2.62 0.66 -19.96
N TYR A 7 -3.20 -0.52 -20.15
CA TYR A 7 -2.44 -1.76 -20.05
C TYR A 7 -1.55 -1.98 -21.27
N ILE A 8 -0.25 -2.02 -21.04
CA ILE A 8 0.77 -2.33 -22.04
C ILE A 8 1.43 -3.63 -21.60
N THR A 9 1.24 -4.69 -22.39
CA THR A 9 1.95 -5.97 -22.19
C THR A 9 3.44 -5.76 -22.46
N ARG A 10 4.28 -6.03 -21.47
CA ARG A 10 5.74 -5.98 -21.63
C ARG A 10 6.31 -7.39 -21.65
N ASN A 11 7.06 -7.73 -22.69
CA ASN A 11 7.70 -9.04 -22.85
C ASN A 11 9.06 -9.10 -22.13
N GLY A 12 9.12 -8.63 -20.89
CA GLY A 12 10.34 -8.65 -20.06
C GLY A 12 10.49 -9.96 -19.31
N PHE A 13 11.70 -10.51 -19.24
CA PHE A 13 12.00 -11.67 -18.39
C PHE A 13 12.05 -11.25 -16.89
N PRO A 14 11.55 -12.08 -15.93
CA PRO A 14 10.86 -13.36 -16.09
C PRO A 14 9.34 -13.21 -16.30
N GLN A 15 8.78 -13.98 -17.24
CA GLN A 15 7.32 -14.11 -17.45
C GLN A 15 6.81 -15.32 -16.67
N VAL A 16 6.12 -15.07 -15.56
CA VAL A 16 5.55 -16.13 -14.72
C VAL A 16 4.03 -16.28 -14.99
N PRO A 17 3.47 -17.50 -14.99
CA PRO A 17 2.06 -17.71 -15.31
C PRO A 17 1.09 -17.12 -14.28
N TRP A 18 1.58 -16.78 -13.08
CA TRP A 18 0.84 -16.09 -12.00
C TRP A 18 1.13 -14.58 -11.92
N ASN A 19 1.66 -13.97 -12.99
CA ASN A 19 1.92 -12.53 -13.05
C ASN A 19 0.62 -11.70 -13.00
N GLU A 20 -0.47 -12.25 -13.53
CA GLU A 20 -1.79 -11.61 -13.51
C GLU A 20 -2.74 -12.35 -12.57
N ILE A 21 -3.43 -11.59 -11.72
CA ILE A 21 -4.51 -12.13 -10.89
C ILE A 21 -5.79 -12.11 -11.73
N LYS A 22 -6.44 -13.27 -11.90
CA LYS A 22 -7.73 -13.38 -12.58
C LYS A 22 -8.88 -13.15 -11.57
N ASN A 23 -9.96 -12.50 -11.99
CA ASN A 23 -11.19 -12.28 -11.21
C ASN A 23 -11.02 -11.45 -9.91
N LEU A 24 -10.33 -10.31 -9.95
CA LEU A 24 -10.19 -9.45 -8.77
C LEU A 24 -11.52 -8.84 -8.31
N LYS A 25 -11.76 -8.84 -7.01
CA LYS A 25 -12.86 -8.11 -6.37
C LYS A 25 -12.52 -6.63 -6.18
N TYR A 26 -13.45 -5.77 -6.60
CA TYR A 26 -13.34 -4.31 -6.43
C TYR A 26 -14.69 -3.70 -6.04
N LEU A 27 -14.63 -2.54 -5.39
CA LEU A 27 -15.79 -1.72 -5.06
C LEU A 27 -16.01 -0.74 -6.21
N LYS A 28 -17.19 -0.78 -6.83
CA LYS A 28 -17.62 0.25 -7.77
C LYS A 28 -18.01 1.49 -6.98
N THR A 29 -17.26 2.58 -7.13
CA THR A 29 -17.58 3.86 -6.50
C THR A 29 -18.42 4.72 -7.42
N LYS A 30 -19.23 5.62 -6.86
CA LYS A 30 -20.03 6.61 -7.61
C LYS A 30 -19.19 7.56 -8.45
N CYS A 31 -17.95 7.81 -8.04
CA CYS A 31 -17.00 8.69 -8.74
C CYS A 31 -16.37 8.06 -10.00
N GLY A 32 -16.80 6.86 -10.39
CA GLY A 32 -16.31 6.17 -11.59
C GLY A 32 -14.95 5.47 -11.45
N SER A 33 -14.17 5.74 -10.39
CA SER A 33 -12.87 5.06 -10.18
C SER A 33 -12.97 3.94 -9.14
N PRO A 34 -12.90 2.65 -9.53
CA PRO A 34 -13.10 1.54 -8.61
C PRO A 34 -11.99 1.43 -7.56
N LEU A 35 -12.34 0.97 -6.36
CA LEU A 35 -11.40 0.69 -5.27
C LEU A 35 -11.13 -0.81 -5.19
N LEU A 36 -9.86 -1.20 -5.20
CA LEU A 36 -9.47 -2.62 -5.16
C LEU A 36 -9.62 -3.17 -3.73
N ILE A 37 -10.28 -4.33 -3.59
CA ILE A 37 -10.49 -5.01 -2.29
C ILE A 37 -9.87 -6.42 -2.29
N ASP A 38 -9.11 -6.76 -3.32
CA ASP A 38 -8.51 -8.10 -3.50
C ASP A 38 -6.98 -8.05 -3.48
N GLY A 39 -6.36 -9.23 -3.43
CA GLY A 39 -4.91 -9.38 -3.30
C GLY A 39 -4.40 -8.80 -1.98
N TYR A 40 -3.27 -8.10 -2.01
CA TYR A 40 -2.70 -7.47 -0.82
C TYR A 40 -3.60 -6.40 -0.18
N TRP A 41 -4.44 -5.75 -0.99
CA TRP A 41 -5.39 -4.71 -0.54
C TRP A 41 -6.56 -5.28 0.27
N LYS A 42 -6.75 -6.61 0.27
CA LYS A 42 -7.68 -7.29 1.17
C LYS A 42 -7.21 -7.23 2.63
N TYR A 43 -5.89 -7.30 2.85
CA TYR A 43 -5.31 -7.39 4.19
C TYR A 43 -5.02 -6.03 4.80
N CYS A 44 -4.55 -5.07 4.00
CA CYS A 44 -4.24 -3.72 4.46
C CYS A 44 -4.51 -2.69 3.36
N ARG A 45 -4.84 -1.45 3.74
CA ARG A 45 -5.13 -0.38 2.78
C ARG A 45 -3.89 0.07 1.99
N LYS A 46 -2.70 -0.03 2.59
CA LYS A 46 -1.43 0.45 2.01
C LYS A 46 -0.28 -0.54 2.22
N PRO A 47 -0.29 -1.70 1.52
CA PRO A 47 0.77 -2.71 1.64
C PRO A 47 2.16 -2.18 1.25
N ALA A 48 2.22 -1.23 0.30
CA ALA A 48 3.46 -0.62 -0.13
C ALA A 48 4.21 0.10 1.01
N TYR A 49 3.48 0.77 1.91
CA TYR A 49 4.10 1.48 3.04
C TYR A 49 4.74 0.52 4.04
N THR A 50 4.12 -0.65 4.25
CA THR A 50 4.69 -1.71 5.08
C THR A 50 5.97 -2.27 4.47
N ALA A 51 6.00 -2.46 3.15
CA ALA A 51 7.20 -2.90 2.43
C ALA A 51 8.32 -1.84 2.51
N ASP A 52 7.99 -0.56 2.36
CA ASP A 52 8.96 0.52 2.46
C ASP A 52 9.59 0.57 3.86
N ILE A 53 8.79 0.47 4.92
CA ILE A 53 9.31 0.42 6.31
C ILE A 53 10.22 -0.78 6.51
N CYS A 54 9.78 -1.98 6.09
CA CYS A 54 10.59 -3.20 6.17
C CYS A 54 11.94 -3.03 5.45
N MET A 55 11.93 -2.45 4.25
CA MET A 55 13.14 -2.15 3.49
C MET A 55 14.06 -1.19 4.24
N THR A 56 13.55 -0.08 4.79
CA THR A 56 14.37 0.88 5.55
C THR A 56 15.01 0.26 6.79
N ILE A 57 14.31 -0.66 7.46
CA ILE A 57 14.83 -1.41 8.59
C ILE A 57 15.93 -2.37 8.12
N CYS A 58 15.73 -3.11 7.03
CA CYS A 58 16.75 -3.99 6.46
C CYS A 58 18.03 -3.23 6.08
N TRP A 59 17.92 -2.00 5.56
CA TRP A 59 19.07 -1.14 5.26
C TRP A 59 19.82 -0.73 6.53
N ALA A 60 19.10 -0.29 7.56
CA ALA A 60 19.71 0.07 8.83
C ALA A 60 20.42 -1.13 9.50
N LEU A 61 19.80 -2.32 9.45
CA LEU A 61 20.39 -3.55 10.00
C LEU A 61 21.62 -4.02 9.20
N SER A 62 21.63 -3.82 7.88
CA SER A 62 22.77 -4.17 7.03
C SER A 62 24.04 -3.39 7.36
N CYS A 63 23.93 -2.22 8.01
CA CYS A 63 25.08 -1.43 8.44
C CYS A 63 25.88 -2.04 9.60
N HIS A 64 25.41 -3.13 10.23
CA HIS A 64 26.10 -3.90 11.28
C HIS A 64 26.59 -3.07 12.49
N GLN A 65 26.02 -1.88 12.69
CA GLN A 65 26.48 -0.92 13.71
C GLN A 65 25.45 -0.87 14.85
N TRP A 66 25.62 -1.70 15.87
CA TRP A 66 24.65 -1.85 16.97
C TRP A 66 24.55 -0.61 17.87
N PHE A 67 25.63 0.16 17.99
CA PHE A 67 25.71 1.35 18.86
C PHE A 67 25.69 2.68 18.10
N GLY A 68 25.69 2.63 16.76
CA GLY A 68 25.61 3.83 15.93
C GLY A 68 24.17 4.28 15.77
N VAL A 69 23.79 5.41 16.35
CA VAL A 69 22.42 5.96 16.25
C VAL A 69 22.10 6.46 14.83
N LEU A 70 23.14 6.78 14.05
CA LEU A 70 23.04 7.40 12.73
C LEU A 70 22.26 6.56 11.69
N PRO A 71 22.55 5.26 11.48
CA PRO A 71 21.79 4.43 10.53
C PRO A 71 20.33 4.21 10.96
N TYR A 72 20.03 4.19 12.26
CA TYR A 72 18.66 4.02 12.77
C TYR A 72 17.82 5.30 12.74
N PHE A 73 18.44 6.47 12.62
CA PHE A 73 17.71 7.73 12.44
C PHE A 73 16.84 7.70 11.17
N TYR A 74 17.34 7.10 10.09
CA TYR A 74 16.63 7.01 8.82
C TYR A 74 15.28 6.26 8.90
N PRO A 75 15.20 4.99 9.36
CA PRO A 75 13.93 4.28 9.48
C PRO A 75 12.96 4.97 10.46
N ILE A 76 13.45 5.59 11.54
CA ILE A 76 12.61 6.34 12.47
C ILE A 76 11.99 7.56 11.79
N PHE A 77 12.80 8.40 11.15
CA PHE A 77 12.32 9.55 10.39
C PHE A 77 11.32 9.13 9.30
N PHE A 78 11.66 8.08 8.56
CA PHE A 78 10.85 7.59 7.45
C PHE A 78 9.51 7.02 7.91
N PHE A 79 9.46 6.36 9.07
CA PHE A 79 8.23 5.92 9.71
C PHE A 79 7.27 7.08 9.99
N PHE A 80 7.74 8.17 10.61
CA PHE A 80 6.92 9.36 10.85
C PHE A 80 6.44 10.00 9.55
N MET A 81 7.32 10.09 8.55
CA MET A 81 6.98 10.62 7.23
C MET A 81 5.85 9.81 6.57
N ILE A 82 5.89 8.48 6.67
CA ILE A 82 4.84 7.59 6.13
C ILE A 82 3.51 7.79 6.87
N ILE A 83 3.51 7.92 8.19
CA ILE A 83 2.29 8.19 8.96
C ILE A 83 1.66 9.50 8.49
N HIS A 84 2.45 10.57 8.39
CA HIS A 84 1.96 11.85 7.89
C HIS A 84 1.48 11.78 6.43
N ARG A 85 2.14 10.99 5.59
CA ARG A 85 1.70 10.75 4.21
C ARG A 85 0.35 10.02 4.18
N TYR A 86 0.18 9.03 5.04
CA TYR A 86 -1.05 8.25 5.13
C TYR A 86 -2.24 9.08 5.61
N THR A 87 -2.07 9.93 6.63
CA THR A 87 -3.17 10.78 7.11
C THR A 87 -3.67 11.73 6.01
N ARG A 88 -2.74 12.34 5.26
CA ARG A 88 -3.08 13.18 4.12
C ARG A 88 -3.79 12.40 3.00
N ASP A 89 -3.37 11.18 2.74
CA ASP A 89 -3.98 10.31 1.73
C ASP A 89 -5.39 9.89 2.14
N MET A 90 -5.60 9.53 3.42
CA MET A 90 -6.91 9.23 3.99
C MET A 90 -7.88 10.39 3.81
N THR A 91 -7.46 11.62 4.11
CA THR A 91 -8.30 12.82 3.93
C THR A 91 -8.67 13.01 2.45
N ARG A 92 -7.70 12.86 1.54
CA ARG A 92 -7.94 12.97 0.09
C ARG A 92 -8.92 11.90 -0.42
N CYS A 93 -8.77 10.66 0.03
CA CYS A 93 -9.67 9.56 -0.33
C CYS A 93 -11.07 9.74 0.26
N GLN A 94 -11.18 10.19 1.51
CA GLN A 94 -12.47 10.51 2.14
C GLN A 94 -13.20 11.63 1.38
N THR A 95 -12.51 12.71 1.01
CA THR A 95 -13.09 13.80 0.22
C THR A 95 -13.49 13.33 -1.18
N LYS A 96 -12.68 12.49 -1.83
CA LYS A 96 -12.97 12.01 -3.18
C LYS A 96 -14.12 11.01 -3.24
N TYR A 97 -14.14 10.01 -2.35
CA TYR A 97 -15.05 8.86 -2.43
C TYR A 97 -16.22 8.93 -1.44
N GLY A 98 -16.16 9.79 -0.43
CA GLY A 98 -17.24 10.03 0.53
C GLY A 98 -17.75 8.74 1.19
N LYS A 99 -19.03 8.42 0.97
CA LYS A 99 -19.70 7.23 1.56
C LYS A 99 -19.13 5.89 1.05
N ASP A 100 -18.55 5.86 -0.15
CA ASP A 100 -17.95 4.65 -0.68
C ASP A 100 -16.61 4.36 0.04
N TRP A 101 -15.91 5.41 0.49
CA TRP A 101 -14.70 5.26 1.30
C TRP A 101 -14.98 4.62 2.65
N THR A 102 -16.05 5.05 3.33
CA THR A 102 -16.39 4.47 4.64
C THR A 102 -16.77 3.00 4.52
N THR A 103 -17.46 2.62 3.44
CA THR A 103 -17.75 1.22 3.11
C THR A 103 -16.47 0.44 2.82
N TYR A 104 -15.51 1.05 2.11
CA TYR A 104 -14.20 0.46 1.86
C TYR A 104 -13.39 0.26 3.15
N CYS A 105 -13.31 1.26 4.02
CA CYS A 105 -12.62 1.18 5.31
C CYS A 105 -13.22 0.13 6.24
N LYS A 106 -14.55 -0.07 6.21
CA LYS A 106 -15.21 -1.16 6.96
C LYS A 106 -14.78 -2.54 6.46
N ARG A 107 -14.56 -2.69 5.15
CA ARG A 107 -14.18 -3.97 4.53
C ARG A 107 -12.69 -4.27 4.67
N VAL A 108 -11.85 -3.24 4.70
CA VAL A 108 -10.40 -3.33 4.90
C VAL A 108 -10.03 -2.43 6.09
N PRO A 109 -10.15 -2.93 7.34
CA PRO A 109 -9.98 -2.11 8.54
C PRO A 109 -8.52 -1.74 8.82
N TYR A 110 -7.56 -2.59 8.43
CA TYR A 110 -6.15 -2.40 8.74
C TYR A 110 -5.47 -1.41 7.78
N ALA A 111 -4.69 -0.48 8.34
CA ALA A 111 -3.95 0.52 7.58
C ALA A 111 -2.65 -0.06 6.98
N PHE A 112 -1.77 -0.56 7.84
CA PHE A 112 -0.40 -0.97 7.51
C PHE A 112 -0.16 -2.46 7.77
N ILE A 113 -0.36 -2.91 9.02
CA ILE A 113 -0.10 -4.29 9.43
C ILE A 113 -1.44 -4.96 9.78
N PRO A 114 -1.77 -6.12 9.18
CA PRO A 114 -2.98 -6.85 9.56
C PRO A 114 -2.86 -7.32 11.02
N GLY A 115 -3.85 -6.96 11.85
CA GLY A 115 -3.88 -7.30 13.28
C GLY A 115 -3.40 -6.19 14.22
N ILE A 116 -2.89 -5.08 13.69
CA ILE A 116 -2.57 -3.87 14.46
C ILE A 116 -3.44 -2.74 13.91
N ILE A 117 -4.29 -2.14 14.77
CA ILE A 117 -5.27 -1.11 14.39
C ILE A 117 -4.58 0.19 14.00
#